data_AF-A0A950PB48-F1
#
_entry.id   AF-A0A950PB48-F1
#
_cell.length_a   1.000
_cell.length_b   1.000
_cell.length_c   1.000
_cell.angle_alpha   90.00
_cell.angle_beta   90.00
_cell.angle_gamma   90.00
#
_symmetry.space_group_name_H-M   'P 1'
#
loop_
_entity.id
_entity.type
_entity.pdbx_description
1 polymer ?
#
loop_
_entity_poly.entity_id
_entity_poly.type
_entity_poly.pdbx_seq_one_letter_code
_entity_poly.pdbx_strand_id
1 'polypeptide(L)' 'MSDAGNIKVLALCGSLRKGSYNMAALRIAIAQKPAGMTIEVADISQIPLYNE' A
#
# COMPACT_ATOMS: atom_id res chain seq x y z
N MET A 1 -11.35 -5.62 24.20
CA MET A 1 -10.46 -5.28 23.08
C MET A 1 -11.37 -5.00 21.90
N SER A 2 -11.38 -3.76 21.41
CA SER A 2 -12.41 -3.24 20.50
C SER A 2 -12.47 -4.00 19.18
N ASP A 3 -13.69 -4.36 18.81
CA ASP A 3 -14.12 -5.03 17.59
C ASP A 3 -14.01 -4.07 16.37
N ALA A 4 -12.80 -3.57 16.10
CA ALA A 4 -12.52 -2.84 14.88
C ALA A 4 -12.60 -3.86 13.74
N GLY A 5 -13.77 -3.95 13.10
CA GLY A 5 -14.04 -4.85 11.98
C GLY A 5 -12.89 -4.86 10.98
N ASN A 6 -12.58 -6.06 10.47
CA ASN A 6 -11.41 -6.38 9.66
C ASN A 6 -11.11 -5.26 8.62
N ILE A 7 -10.11 -4.40 8.87
CA ILE A 7 -9.81 -3.24 8.02
C ILE A 7 -9.06 -3.73 6.79
N LYS A 8 -9.56 -3.37 5.60
CA LYS A 8 -8.90 -3.65 4.32
C LYS A 8 -8.29 -2.36 3.75
N VAL A 9 -6.98 -2.36 3.53
CA VAL A 9 -6.24 -1.21 3.02
C VAL A 9 -5.64 -1.55 1.66
N LEU A 10 -5.86 -0.70 0.66
CA LEU A 10 -5.11 -0.72 -0.59
C LEU A 10 -3.97 0.29 -0.48
N ALA A 11 -2.73 -0.16 -0.62
CA ALA A 11 -1.55 0.66 -0.54
C ALA A 11 -0.97 0.96 -1.93
N LEU A 12 -0.59 2.22 -2.13
CA LEU A 12 -0.01 2.73 -3.37
C LEU A 12 1.35 3.34 -3.09
N CYS A 13 2.32 3.10 -3.96
CA CYS A 13 3.60 3.80 -3.93
C CYS A 13 3.72 4.71 -5.16
N GLY A 14 3.81 6.03 -4.94
CA GLY A 14 3.96 7.01 -6.02
C GLY A 14 5.33 7.04 -6.70
N SER A 15 6.22 6.08 -6.42
CA SER A 15 7.55 6.04 -7.03
C SER A 15 7.86 4.65 -7.56
N LEU A 16 8.11 4.57 -8.87
CA LEU A 16 8.39 3.33 -9.60
C LEU A 16 9.88 3.00 -9.71
N ARG A 17 10.77 3.90 -9.26
CA ARG A 17 12.22 3.66 -9.32
C ARG A 17 12.61 2.52 -8.35
N LYS A 18 13.58 1.70 -8.75
CA LYS A 18 14.07 0.53 -7.99
C LYS A 18 14.44 0.85 -6.53
N GLY A 19 15.00 2.02 -6.26
CA GLY A 19 15.48 2.43 -4.92
C GLY A 19 14.51 3.31 -4.11
N SER A 20 13.20 3.25 -4.36
CA SER A 20 12.21 4.11 -3.70
C SER A 20 12.19 3.96 -2.18
N TYR A 21 12.45 5.04 -1.44
CA TYR A 21 12.27 5.09 0.01
C TYR A 21 10.80 4.97 0.41
N ASN A 22 9.87 5.47 -0.40
CA ASN A 22 8.43 5.31 -0.16
C ASN A 22 8.01 3.84 -0.25
N MET A 23 8.60 3.07 -1.16
CA MET A 23 8.37 1.63 -1.26
C MET A 23 8.98 0.90 -0.05
N ALA A 24 10.15 1.34 0.43
CA ALA A 24 10.74 0.79 1.65
C ALA A 24 9.85 1.06 2.88
N ALA A 25 9.37 2.29 3.05
CA ALA A 25 8.45 2.65 4.13
C ALA A 25 7.15 1.83 4.07
N LEU A 26 6.58 1.65 2.87
CA LEU A 26 5.38 0.83 2.67
C LEU A 26 5.61 -0.63 3.09
N ARG A 27 6.75 -1.24 2.74
CA ARG A 27 7.10 -2.60 3.17
C ARG A 27 7.13 -2.74 4.68
N ILE A 28 7.66 -1.73 5.39
CA ILE A 28 7.69 -1.72 6.86
C ILE A 28 6.28 -1.56 7.43
N ALA A 29 5.45 -0.68 6.88
CA ALA A 29 4.06 -0.51 7.31
C ALA A 29 3.25 -1.81 7.19
N ILE A 30 3.46 -2.59 6.12
CA ILE A 30 2.84 -3.91 5.94
C ILE A 30 3.32 -4.91 7.00
N ALA A 31 4.63 -4.92 7.28
CA ALA A 31 5.22 -5.81 8.29
C ALA A 31 4.74 -5.48 9.72
N GLN A 32 4.39 -4.22 9.99
CA GLN A 32 3.97 -3.71 11.31
C GLN A 32 2.46 -3.49 11.42
N LYS A 33 1.65 -4.01 10.47
CA LYS A 33 0.20 -3.79 10.49
C LYS A 33 -0.44 -4.32 11.79
N PRO A 34 -1.47 -3.66 12.33
CA PRO A 34 -2.19 -4.16 13.49
C PRO A 34 -2.96 -5.46 13.18
N ALA A 35 -3.30 -6.20 14.23
CA ALA A 35 -4.18 -7.36 14.12
C ALA A 35 -5.54 -6.95 13.54
N GLY A 36 -6.13 -7.81 12.70
CA GLY A 36 -7.39 -7.51 12.01
C GLY A 36 -7.25 -6.50 10.85
N MET A 37 -6.04 -6.17 10.42
CA MET A 37 -5.81 -5.41 9.19
C MET A 37 -5.30 -6.32 8.06
N THR A 38 -5.81 -6.10 6.85
CA THR A 38 -5.26 -6.67 5.61
C THR A 38 -4.80 -5.53 4.72
N ILE A 39 -3.63 -5.69 4.09
CA ILE A 39 -3.04 -4.68 3.22
C ILE A 39 -2.66 -5.35 1.90
N GLU A 40 -3.11 -4.78 0.79
CA GLU A 40 -2.76 -5.17 -0.57
C GLU A 40 -1.98 -4.04 -1.23
N VAL A 41 -0.90 -4.35 -1.94
CA VAL A 41 -0.11 -3.35 -2.68
C VAL A 41 -0.56 -3.36 -4.14
N ALA A 42 -1.06 -2.23 -4.63
CA ALA A 42 -1.40 -2.06 -6.03
C ALA A 42 -0.21 -1.49 -6.83
N ASP A 43 -0.01 -2.03 -8.04
CA ASP A 43 0.97 -1.53 -8.99
C ASP A 43 0.35 -0.48 -9.92
N ILE A 44 0.83 0.76 -9.81
CA ILE A 44 0.37 1.87 -10.65
C ILE A 44 1.09 1.96 -11.99
N SER A 45 2.11 1.12 -12.24
CA SER A 45 2.92 1.16 -13.47
C SER A 45 2.11 0.86 -14.74
N GLN A 46 0.94 0.23 -14.59
CA GLN A 46 0.06 -0.16 -15.68
C GLN A 46 -1.07 0.85 -15.95
N ILE A 47 -1.19 1.89 -15.13
CA ILE A 47 -2.25 2.90 -15.29
C ILE A 47 -1.86 3.83 -16.45
N PRO A 48 -2.69 3.94 -17.51
CA PRO A 48 -2.39 4.82 -18.63
C PRO A 48 -2.47 6.29 -18.20
N LEU A 49 -1.78 7.15 -18.95
CA LEU A 49 -2.00 8.59 -18.81
C LEU A 49 -3.42 8.92 -19.25
N TYR A 50 -4.10 9.70 -18.42
CA TYR A 50 -5.40 10.26 -18.76
C TYR A 50 -5.26 11.29 -19.89
N ASN A 51 -6.20 11.27 -20.83
CA ASN A 51 -6.23 12.15 -22.00
C ASN A 51 -7.68 12.45 -22.38
N GLU A 52 -8.11 13.70 -22.22
CA GLU A 52 -9.48 14.20 -22.49
C GLU A 52 -9.74 14.46 -23.97
#